data_AF-A0A2V7YT39-F1
#
_entry.id   AF-A0A2V7YT39-F1
#
_cell.length_a   1.000
_cell.length_b   1.000
_cell.length_c   1.000
_cell.angle_alpha   90.00
_cell.angle_beta   90.00
_cell.angle_gamma   90.00
#
_symmetry.space_group_name_H-M   'P 1'
#
loop_
_entity.id
_entity.type
_entity.pdbx_description
1 polymer ?
#
loop_
_entity_poly.entity_id
_entity_poly.type
_entity_poly.pdbx_seq_one_letter_code
_entity_poly.pdbx_strand_id
1 'polypeptide(L)'
;MRAATGDGGGRVRRRPWVCGFLSVWPWSGGDWVQDVSQIIRIPSRRITPIPVYDPRPEAVQLELFTHRFAAIARQMGERLQRTAVSTNVKERLDFSCALLDPAGELVVNAPHIPVHLGALGLCVRRLRETIAMEPGDVVVTNHPGFGGSHLPDVTVVTPVYEEEEGGTLLGTLLGYVASRAHHAEIGGIRPGSMPPGARRLIEEGVVIPPAYLIRRGEPRWDEMRRLLLEAPFPTRAVEENLADLRAAVAASHRGAEA
;
A
#
# COMPACT_ATOMS: atom_id res chain seq x y z
N MET A 1 -20.44 64.04 -36.25
CA MET A 1 -19.42 64.04 -37.31
C MET A 1 -18.09 63.63 -36.67
N ARG A 2 -17.35 62.71 -37.30
CA ARG A 2 -16.10 62.02 -36.87
C ARG A 2 -14.97 63.02 -36.47
N ALA A 3 -13.83 62.72 -35.81
CA ALA A 3 -13.11 61.47 -35.47
C ALA A 3 -11.97 61.71 -34.43
N ALA A 4 -11.67 60.66 -33.61
CA ALA A 4 -10.36 60.04 -33.29
C ALA A 4 -9.31 60.78 -32.40
N THR A 5 -8.50 60.18 -31.47
CA THR A 5 -7.87 58.83 -31.33
C THR A 5 -7.39 58.52 -29.88
N GLY A 6 -7.20 57.22 -29.56
CA GLY A 6 -6.28 56.58 -28.57
C GLY A 6 -6.64 56.66 -27.08
N ASP A 7 -6.44 55.66 -26.20
CA ASP A 7 -5.79 54.34 -26.21
C ASP A 7 -6.22 53.57 -24.92
N GLY A 8 -6.12 52.23 -24.90
CA GLY A 8 -6.07 51.42 -23.66
C GLY A 8 -7.29 50.52 -23.36
N GLY A 9 -7.09 49.19 -23.39
CA GLY A 9 -8.01 48.24 -22.74
C GLY A 9 -8.04 46.84 -23.34
N GLY A 10 -7.12 45.97 -22.88
CA GLY A 10 -7.00 44.57 -23.29
C GLY A 10 -8.25 43.73 -23.02
N ARG A 11 -8.63 42.93 -24.02
CA ARG A 11 -9.85 42.11 -24.04
C ARG A 11 -9.53 40.66 -23.68
N VAL A 12 -9.82 40.24 -22.44
CA VAL A 12 -9.81 38.82 -22.02
C VAL A 12 -11.14 38.19 -22.44
N ARG A 13 -11.11 37.28 -23.41
CA ARG A 13 -12.28 36.48 -23.83
C ARG A 13 -12.46 35.29 -22.88
N ARG A 14 -13.60 35.24 -22.19
CA ARG A 14 -14.14 34.04 -21.55
C ARG A 14 -14.55 33.02 -22.61
N ARG A 15 -14.23 31.74 -22.41
CA ARG A 15 -14.87 30.60 -23.08
C ARG A 15 -15.32 29.56 -22.05
N PRO A 16 -16.44 28.87 -22.32
CA PRO A 16 -17.10 27.98 -21.36
C PRO A 16 -16.50 26.58 -21.40
N TRP A 17 -16.58 25.89 -20.25
CA TRP A 17 -16.25 24.48 -20.12
C TRP A 17 -17.32 23.62 -20.80
N VAL A 18 -16.90 22.78 -21.74
CA VAL A 18 -17.74 21.76 -22.37
C VAL A 18 -17.09 20.40 -22.08
N CYS A 19 -17.91 19.49 -21.56
CA CYS A 19 -17.63 18.08 -21.33
C CYS A 19 -17.53 17.34 -22.67
N GLY A 20 -16.53 16.47 -22.85
CA GLY A 20 -16.34 15.69 -24.08
C GLY A 20 -15.51 14.44 -23.83
N PHE A 21 -16.18 13.30 -23.93
CA PHE A 21 -15.65 11.93 -23.90
C PHE A 21 -14.77 11.60 -25.12
N LEU A 22 -14.02 10.49 -25.00
CA LEU A 22 -13.32 9.70 -26.03
C LEU A 22 -11.97 10.22 -26.54
N SER A 23 -10.89 9.66 -25.99
CA SER A 23 -9.75 9.25 -26.80
C SER A 23 -9.26 7.88 -26.33
N VAL A 24 -9.41 6.92 -27.25
CA VAL A 24 -8.88 5.57 -27.20
C VAL A 24 -7.37 5.69 -27.32
N TRP A 25 -6.63 5.34 -26.27
CA TRP A 25 -5.17 5.18 -26.36
C TRP A 25 -4.86 3.75 -26.80
N PRO A 26 -4.06 3.54 -27.86
CA PRO A 26 -3.67 2.21 -28.27
C PRO A 26 -2.75 1.60 -27.22
N TRP A 27 -3.21 0.49 -26.65
CA TRP A 27 -2.50 -0.33 -25.69
C TRP A 27 -1.42 -1.15 -26.44
N SER A 28 -0.14 -0.87 -26.18
CA SER A 28 0.96 -1.77 -26.51
C SER A 28 1.53 -2.30 -25.20
N GLY A 29 1.41 -3.61 -24.98
CA GLY A 29 1.93 -4.29 -23.79
C GLY A 29 3.41 -4.00 -23.55
N GLY A 30 3.77 -3.82 -22.28
CA GLY A 30 5.14 -3.63 -21.82
C GLY A 30 5.22 -3.79 -20.31
N ASP A 31 5.93 -4.83 -19.91
CA ASP A 31 6.60 -5.16 -18.63
C ASP A 31 6.24 -4.38 -17.36
N TRP A 32 5.63 -5.11 -16.41
CA TRP A 32 5.17 -4.65 -15.09
C TRP A 32 6.22 -4.79 -13.99
N VAL A 33 7.50 -4.75 -14.32
CA VAL A 33 8.60 -5.05 -13.39
C VAL A 33 9.54 -3.85 -13.38
N GLN A 34 9.64 -3.16 -12.24
CA GLN A 34 10.71 -2.19 -12.06
C GLN A 34 12.01 -2.93 -11.75
N ASP A 35 13.12 -2.39 -12.26
CA ASP A 35 14.47 -2.97 -12.26
C ASP A 35 14.88 -3.54 -10.88
N VAL A 36 14.85 -4.87 -10.75
CA VAL A 36 15.24 -5.60 -9.53
C VAL A 36 16.76 -5.78 -9.40
N SER A 37 17.57 -5.26 -10.33
CA SER A 37 19.04 -5.38 -10.29
C SER A 37 19.68 -4.78 -9.04
N GLN A 38 19.01 -3.82 -8.40
CA GLN A 38 19.49 -3.17 -7.19
C GLN A 38 19.43 -4.08 -5.95
N ILE A 39 18.55 -5.10 -5.92
CA ILE A 39 18.47 -6.08 -4.82
C ILE A 39 19.70 -7.00 -4.80
N ILE A 40 20.33 -7.20 -5.97
CA ILE A 40 21.52 -8.06 -6.12
C ILE A 40 22.77 -7.41 -5.46
N ARG A 41 22.71 -6.12 -5.09
CA ARG A 41 23.84 -5.36 -4.53
C ARG A 41 23.63 -4.96 -3.07
N ILE A 42 23.31 -5.90 -2.19
CA ILE A 42 23.46 -5.69 -0.74
C ILE A 42 24.94 -5.96 -0.36
N PRO A 43 25.70 -4.98 0.15
CA PRO A 43 27.07 -5.21 0.58
C PRO A 43 27.08 -5.95 1.93
N SER A 44 27.21 -7.28 1.89
CA SER A 44 27.40 -8.12 3.08
C SER A 44 28.84 -8.01 3.60
N ARG A 45 29.02 -7.88 4.92
CA ARG A 45 30.33 -8.02 5.58
C ARG A 45 30.42 -9.38 6.28
N ARG A 46 31.22 -10.25 5.67
CA ARG A 46 31.85 -11.49 6.17
C ARG A 46 30.93 -12.57 6.76
N ILE A 47 30.03 -13.07 5.92
CA ILE A 47 30.00 -14.52 5.66
C ILE A 47 30.70 -14.65 4.31
N THR A 48 31.72 -15.49 4.16
CA THR A 48 32.18 -15.85 2.81
C THR A 48 30.99 -16.49 2.12
N PRO A 49 30.34 -15.83 1.14
CA PRO A 49 29.29 -16.50 0.40
C PRO A 49 30.00 -17.67 -0.26
N ILE A 50 29.55 -18.90 -0.02
CA ILE A 50 29.78 -19.92 -1.03
C ILE A 50 29.17 -19.29 -2.27
N PRO A 51 29.94 -18.97 -3.33
CA PRO A 51 29.33 -18.51 -4.55
C PRO A 51 28.48 -19.69 -4.98
N VAL A 52 27.16 -19.58 -4.81
CA VAL A 52 26.24 -20.50 -5.45
C VAL A 52 26.40 -20.16 -6.92
N TYR A 53 27.35 -20.81 -7.57
CA TYR A 53 27.53 -20.69 -9.00
C TYR A 53 26.28 -21.32 -9.60
N ASP A 54 25.32 -20.46 -9.90
CA ASP A 54 24.19 -20.82 -10.72
C ASP A 54 24.67 -20.76 -12.18
N PRO A 55 24.80 -21.92 -12.86
CA PRO A 55 25.33 -21.98 -14.22
C PRO A 55 24.41 -21.32 -15.25
N ARG A 56 23.19 -20.89 -14.85
CA ARG A 56 22.23 -20.25 -15.73
C ARG A 56 22.67 -18.83 -16.08
N PRO A 57 22.44 -18.36 -17.32
CA PRO A 57 22.69 -16.97 -17.70
C PRO A 57 22.00 -15.99 -16.74
N GLU A 58 22.62 -14.84 -16.49
CA GLU A 58 22.09 -13.78 -15.61
C GLU A 58 20.65 -13.38 -15.99
N ALA A 59 20.36 -13.28 -17.28
CA ALA A 59 19.01 -13.00 -17.78
C ALA A 59 17.98 -14.07 -17.36
N VAL A 60 18.37 -15.35 -17.31
CA VAL A 60 17.50 -16.43 -16.84
C VAL A 60 17.29 -16.35 -15.34
N GLN A 61 18.31 -15.99 -14.57
CA GLN A 61 18.19 -15.81 -13.12
C GLN A 61 17.26 -14.64 -12.79
N LEU A 62 17.44 -13.51 -13.47
CA LEU A 62 16.59 -12.32 -13.34
C LEU A 62 15.12 -12.67 -13.58
N GLU A 63 14.84 -13.37 -14.68
CA GLU A 63 13.47 -13.78 -15.03
C GLU A 63 12.86 -14.70 -13.97
N LEU A 64 13.65 -15.64 -13.42
CA LEU A 64 13.20 -16.52 -12.35
C LEU A 64 12.88 -15.76 -11.06
N PHE A 65 13.71 -14.78 -10.67
CA PHE A 65 13.44 -13.95 -9.49
C PHE A 65 12.21 -13.07 -9.68
N THR A 66 12.10 -12.42 -10.84
CA THR A 66 10.94 -11.62 -11.23
C THR A 66 9.64 -12.42 -11.12
N HIS A 67 9.59 -13.61 -11.72
CA HIS A 67 8.40 -14.46 -11.65
C HIS A 67 8.11 -14.96 -10.23
N ARG A 68 9.14 -15.27 -9.43
CA ARG A 68 8.98 -15.68 -8.03
C ARG A 68 8.37 -14.56 -7.21
N PHE A 69 8.94 -13.35 -7.25
CA PHE A 69 8.41 -12.21 -6.52
C PHE A 69 6.99 -11.84 -6.95
N ALA A 70 6.71 -11.85 -8.26
CA ALA A 70 5.35 -11.65 -8.77
C ALA A 70 4.38 -12.73 -8.26
N ALA A 71 4.81 -13.99 -8.19
CA ALA A 71 4.00 -15.07 -7.65
C ALA A 71 3.70 -14.89 -6.17
N ILE A 72 4.67 -14.43 -5.36
CA ILE A 72 4.46 -14.11 -3.95
C ILE A 72 3.42 -13.00 -3.79
N ALA A 73 3.58 -11.88 -4.50
CA ALA A 73 2.63 -10.77 -4.44
C ALA A 73 1.21 -11.20 -4.84
N ARG A 74 1.07 -12.04 -5.88
CA ARG A 74 -0.22 -12.63 -6.26
C ARG A 74 -0.80 -13.54 -5.18
N GLN A 75 0.01 -14.39 -4.56
CA GLN A 75 -0.45 -15.26 -3.47
C GLN A 75 -0.90 -14.47 -2.24
N MET A 76 -0.24 -13.36 -1.92
CA MET A 76 -0.72 -12.42 -0.90
C MET A 76 -2.12 -11.89 -1.27
N GLY A 77 -2.30 -11.44 -2.51
CA GLY A 77 -3.59 -10.94 -3.00
C GLY A 77 -4.70 -12.00 -2.95
N GLU A 78 -4.41 -13.22 -3.37
CA GLU A 78 -5.35 -14.35 -3.28
C GLU A 78 -5.71 -14.68 -1.84
N ARG A 79 -4.74 -14.59 -0.91
CA ARG A 79 -4.97 -14.81 0.52
C ARG A 79 -5.86 -13.72 1.10
N LEU A 80 -5.59 -12.46 0.76
CA LEU A 80 -6.39 -11.31 1.16
C LEU A 80 -7.84 -11.46 0.68
N GLN A 81 -8.04 -11.67 -0.62
CA GLN A 81 -9.35 -11.82 -1.24
C GLN A 81 -10.18 -12.96 -0.59
N ARG A 82 -9.56 -14.12 -0.34
CA ARG A 82 -10.26 -15.30 0.18
C ARG A 82 -10.64 -15.19 1.66
N THR A 83 -9.92 -14.37 2.42
CA THR A 83 -10.10 -14.24 3.88
C THR A 83 -10.86 -12.97 4.28
N ALA A 84 -10.95 -11.99 3.37
CA ALA A 84 -11.74 -10.79 3.58
C ALA A 84 -13.25 -11.07 3.67
N VAL A 85 -13.94 -10.20 4.40
CA VAL A 85 -15.39 -10.28 4.59
C VAL A 85 -16.10 -9.23 3.73
N SER A 86 -15.50 -8.06 3.53
CA SER A 86 -16.12 -7.00 2.73
C SER A 86 -16.22 -7.35 1.25
N THR A 87 -17.31 -6.90 0.63
CA THR A 87 -17.55 -7.05 -0.81
C THR A 87 -16.53 -6.27 -1.65
N ASN A 88 -16.03 -5.15 -1.13
CA ASN A 88 -15.00 -4.35 -1.78
C ASN A 88 -13.71 -5.17 -2.01
N VAL A 89 -13.24 -5.87 -0.98
CA VAL A 89 -12.02 -6.67 -1.11
C VAL A 89 -12.32 -7.99 -1.84
N LYS A 90 -13.39 -8.69 -1.45
CA LYS A 90 -13.68 -10.05 -1.94
C LYS A 90 -14.12 -10.11 -3.39
N GLU A 91 -14.98 -9.18 -3.81
CA GLU A 91 -15.66 -9.21 -5.11
C GLU A 91 -15.19 -8.09 -6.04
N ARG A 92 -14.99 -6.87 -5.53
CA ARG A 92 -14.55 -5.72 -6.34
C ARG A 92 -13.04 -5.67 -6.53
N LEU A 93 -12.29 -6.50 -5.79
CA LEU A 93 -10.82 -6.57 -5.82
C LEU A 93 -10.17 -5.22 -5.53
N ASP A 94 -10.78 -4.46 -4.61
CA ASP A 94 -10.36 -3.11 -4.24
C ASP A 94 -9.20 -3.14 -3.23
N PHE A 95 -8.09 -3.74 -3.67
CA PHE A 95 -6.88 -3.92 -2.87
C PHE A 95 -5.63 -4.04 -3.74
N SER A 96 -4.46 -3.93 -3.12
CA SER A 96 -3.19 -4.26 -3.74
C SER A 96 -2.23 -4.83 -2.71
N CYS A 97 -1.35 -5.74 -3.16
CA CYS A 97 -0.27 -6.31 -2.37
C CYS A 97 1.06 -6.01 -3.03
N ALA A 98 2.11 -5.78 -2.24
CA ALA A 98 3.41 -5.40 -2.73
C ALA A 98 4.54 -5.96 -1.87
N LEU A 99 5.68 -6.19 -2.53
CA LEU A 99 6.98 -6.43 -1.90
C LEU A 99 7.83 -5.17 -2.08
N LEU A 100 8.52 -4.79 -1.02
CA LEU A 100 9.40 -3.63 -0.99
C LEU A 100 10.77 -4.02 -0.45
N ASP A 101 11.80 -3.33 -0.92
CA ASP A 101 13.18 -3.55 -0.48
C ASP A 101 13.42 -2.96 0.94
N PRO A 102 14.61 -3.14 1.55
CA PRO A 102 14.92 -2.57 2.86
C PRO A 102 14.86 -1.04 2.93
N ALA A 103 15.01 -0.35 1.78
CA ALA A 103 14.88 1.10 1.69
C ALA A 103 13.40 1.55 1.65
N GLY A 104 12.46 0.63 1.41
CA GLY A 104 11.04 0.89 1.22
C GLY A 104 10.71 1.30 -0.21
N GLU A 105 11.53 0.92 -1.19
CA GLU A 105 11.23 1.07 -2.62
C GLU A 105 10.45 -0.13 -3.14
N LEU A 106 9.53 0.12 -4.07
CA LEU A 106 8.66 -0.90 -4.61
C LEU A 106 9.45 -1.86 -5.52
N VAL A 107 9.44 -3.14 -5.20
CA VAL A 107 10.06 -4.20 -6.01
C VAL A 107 9.06 -4.80 -6.97
N VAL A 108 7.92 -5.25 -6.43
CA VAL A 108 6.83 -5.83 -7.21
C VAL A 108 5.51 -5.57 -6.52
N ASN A 109 4.43 -5.52 -7.30
CA ASN A 109 3.07 -5.51 -6.80
C ASN A 109 2.20 -6.52 -7.55
N ALA A 110 1.17 -7.02 -6.87
CA ALA A 110 0.08 -7.70 -7.55
C ALA A 110 -0.65 -6.69 -8.46
N PRO A 111 -1.17 -7.12 -9.63
CA PRO A 111 -2.10 -6.31 -10.41
C PRO A 111 -3.29 -5.93 -9.52
N HIS A 112 -4.04 -4.87 -9.84
CA HIS A 112 -5.47 -4.64 -9.54
C HIS A 112 -5.75 -3.12 -9.52
N ILE A 113 -4.94 -2.29 -8.85
CA ILE A 113 -5.19 -0.84 -8.76
C ILE A 113 -3.91 0.02 -8.88
N PRO A 114 -3.71 0.71 -10.04
CA PRO A 114 -2.53 1.54 -10.29
C PRO A 114 -2.25 2.65 -9.27
N VAL A 115 -3.30 3.23 -8.66
CA VAL A 115 -3.16 4.34 -7.69
C VAL A 115 -2.38 3.92 -6.43
N HIS A 116 -2.36 2.63 -6.10
CA HIS A 116 -1.68 2.11 -4.93
C HIS A 116 -0.15 2.07 -5.08
N LEU A 117 0.40 1.98 -6.30
CA LEU A 117 1.82 1.69 -6.51
C LEU A 117 2.76 2.78 -5.96
N GLY A 118 2.51 4.05 -6.28
CA GLY A 118 3.37 5.14 -5.81
C GLY A 118 3.21 5.43 -4.31
N ALA A 119 2.02 5.15 -3.77
CA ALA A 119 1.66 5.46 -2.41
C ALA A 119 2.22 4.46 -1.38
N LEU A 120 2.34 3.19 -1.74
CA LEU A 120 2.83 2.13 -0.85
C LEU A 120 4.30 2.32 -0.47
N GLY A 121 5.19 2.59 -1.43
CA GLY A 121 6.60 2.87 -1.16
C GLY A 121 6.80 4.08 -0.25
N LEU A 122 6.08 5.17 -0.54
CA LEU A 122 6.09 6.36 0.33
C LEU A 122 5.60 6.01 1.75
N CYS A 123 4.54 5.23 1.88
CA CYS A 123 3.99 4.80 3.17
C CYS A 123 5.05 4.08 4.01
N VAL A 124 5.70 3.06 3.45
CA VAL A 124 6.74 2.30 4.15
C VAL A 124 7.88 3.20 4.59
N ARG A 125 8.35 4.11 3.71
CA ARG A 125 9.42 5.07 4.03
C ARG A 125 9.04 6.07 5.13
N ARG A 126 7.79 6.53 5.18
CA ARG A 126 7.32 7.42 6.26
C ARG A 126 7.09 6.67 7.57
N LEU A 127 6.62 5.43 7.49
CA LEU A 127 6.42 4.59 8.67
C LEU A 127 7.75 4.31 9.36
N ARG A 128 8.79 3.89 8.64
CA ARG A 128 10.12 3.63 9.25
C ARG A 128 10.76 4.85 9.93
N GLU A 129 10.38 6.06 9.53
CA GLU A 129 10.82 7.31 10.18
C GLU A 129 10.08 7.57 11.50
N THR A 130 8.89 6.99 11.66
CA THR A 130 7.94 7.33 12.73
C THR A 130 7.77 6.20 13.77
N ILE A 131 7.83 4.95 13.33
CA ILE A 131 7.58 3.77 14.14
C ILE A 131 8.65 2.73 13.86
N ALA A 132 9.32 2.27 14.93
CA ALA A 132 10.28 1.17 14.83
C ALA A 132 9.51 -0.12 14.54
N MET A 133 9.90 -0.82 13.49
CA MET A 133 9.31 -2.11 13.10
C MET A 133 10.36 -3.17 13.38
N GLU A 134 10.07 -4.05 14.33
CA GLU A 134 10.91 -5.17 14.74
C GLU A 134 10.36 -6.50 14.18
N PRO A 135 11.14 -7.59 14.25
CA PRO A 135 10.63 -8.91 13.88
C PRO A 135 9.33 -9.26 14.62
N GLY A 136 8.34 -9.73 13.87
CA GLY A 136 7.02 -10.08 14.39
C GLY A 136 6.06 -8.89 14.59
N ASP A 137 6.46 -7.67 14.20
CA ASP A 137 5.54 -6.53 14.17
C ASP A 137 4.68 -6.51 12.91
N VAL A 138 3.48 -5.96 13.03
CA VAL A 138 2.62 -5.58 11.90
C VAL A 138 2.05 -4.21 12.18
N VAL A 139 2.22 -3.27 11.25
CA VAL A 139 1.82 -1.86 11.38
C VAL A 139 0.68 -1.53 10.43
N VAL A 140 -0.22 -0.64 10.86
CA VAL A 140 -1.34 -0.14 10.07
C VAL A 140 -1.40 1.37 10.08
N THR A 141 -1.89 1.95 8.98
CA THR A 141 -2.22 3.37 8.87
C THR A 141 -3.17 3.61 7.69
N ASN A 142 -4.04 4.61 7.79
CA ASN A 142 -4.73 5.23 6.65
C ASN A 142 -4.46 6.73 6.55
N HIS A 143 -3.61 7.26 7.46
CA HIS A 143 -3.41 8.68 7.60
C HIS A 143 -2.77 9.26 6.32
N PRO A 144 -3.32 10.33 5.72
CA PRO A 144 -2.87 10.85 4.43
C PRO A 144 -1.41 11.32 4.43
N GLY A 145 -0.91 11.79 5.59
CA GLY A 145 0.52 12.11 5.80
C GLY A 145 1.50 10.94 5.57
N PHE A 146 1.01 9.70 5.48
CA PHE A 146 1.78 8.48 5.21
C PHE A 146 1.45 7.90 3.83
N GLY A 147 0.90 8.71 2.90
CA GLY A 147 0.55 8.24 1.56
C GLY A 147 -0.81 7.57 1.45
N GLY A 148 -1.72 7.81 2.41
CA GLY A 148 -3.14 7.48 2.23
C GLY A 148 -3.79 8.36 1.16
N SER A 149 -4.50 7.76 0.21
CA SER A 149 -5.27 8.46 -0.86
C SER A 149 -6.57 9.04 -0.31
N HIS A 150 -7.23 8.28 0.56
CA HIS A 150 -8.37 8.67 1.39
C HIS A 150 -8.47 7.69 2.56
N LEU A 151 -9.22 8.04 3.61
CA LEU A 151 -9.29 7.23 4.84
C LEU A 151 -9.77 5.78 4.65
N PRO A 152 -10.67 5.46 3.70
CA PRO A 152 -11.02 4.07 3.40
C PRO A 152 -9.86 3.18 2.98
N ASP A 153 -8.78 3.74 2.44
CA ASP A 153 -7.61 2.98 2.00
C ASP A 153 -6.68 2.72 3.18
N VAL A 154 -6.86 1.56 3.81
CA VAL A 154 -6.08 1.17 4.97
C VAL A 154 -4.87 0.35 4.51
N THR A 155 -3.68 0.79 4.91
CA THR A 155 -2.41 0.14 4.56
C THR A 155 -1.89 -0.64 5.75
N VAL A 156 -1.55 -1.90 5.54
CA VAL A 156 -0.89 -2.79 6.49
C VAL A 156 0.51 -3.12 5.96
N VAL A 157 1.52 -3.01 6.83
CA VAL A 157 2.94 -3.20 6.51
C VAL A 157 3.56 -4.15 7.54
N THR A 158 4.31 -5.13 7.06
CA THR A 158 5.06 -6.09 7.90
C THR A 158 6.52 -6.10 7.45
N PRO A 159 7.50 -5.88 8.34
CA PRO A 159 8.90 -6.04 8.01
C PRO A 159 9.25 -7.53 7.87
N VAL A 160 10.13 -7.86 6.94
CA VAL A 160 10.62 -9.22 6.72
C VAL A 160 12.09 -9.28 7.09
N TYR A 161 12.42 -10.18 8.01
CA TYR A 161 13.77 -10.38 8.53
C TYR A 161 14.29 -11.76 8.14
N GLU A 162 15.61 -11.85 7.99
CA GLU A 162 16.30 -13.13 7.85
C GLU A 162 16.09 -13.98 9.11
N GLU A 163 15.75 -15.25 8.90
CA GLU A 163 15.62 -16.25 9.95
C GLU A 163 17.00 -16.83 10.29
N GLU A 164 17.39 -16.82 11.56
CA GLU A 164 18.61 -17.48 12.02
C GLU A 164 18.40 -18.98 12.26
N GLU A 165 19.48 -19.77 12.18
CA GLU A 165 19.48 -21.18 12.59
C GLU A 165 18.95 -21.31 14.03
N GLY A 166 17.81 -21.99 14.18
CA GLY A 166 17.09 -22.12 15.45
C GLY A 166 15.72 -21.44 15.51
N GLY A 167 15.24 -20.87 14.39
CA GLY A 167 13.88 -20.34 14.27
C GLY A 167 13.67 -18.98 14.92
N THR A 168 14.76 -18.24 15.16
CA THR A 168 14.69 -16.90 15.75
C THR A 168 14.87 -15.86 14.65
N LEU A 169 13.91 -14.93 14.53
CA LEU A 169 14.02 -13.79 13.64
C LEU A 169 14.87 -12.70 14.32
N LEU A 170 16.20 -12.80 14.22
CA LEU A 170 17.16 -11.84 14.80
C LEU A 170 18.11 -11.21 13.77
N GLY A 171 17.87 -11.42 12.48
CA GLY A 171 18.81 -11.10 11.41
C GLY A 171 18.64 -9.74 10.71
N THR A 172 19.15 -9.68 9.49
CA THR A 172 19.13 -8.49 8.61
C THR A 172 17.72 -8.26 8.06
N LEU A 173 17.28 -6.99 8.01
CA LEU A 173 16.04 -6.63 7.31
C LEU A 173 16.18 -6.93 5.82
N LEU A 174 15.35 -7.85 5.31
CA LEU A 174 15.31 -8.23 3.90
C LEU A 174 14.40 -7.32 3.07
N GLY A 175 13.38 -6.74 3.70
CA GLY A 175 12.43 -5.84 3.05
C GLY A 175 11.12 -5.75 3.81
N TYR A 176 10.06 -5.38 3.09
CA TYR A 176 8.71 -5.28 3.64
C TYR A 176 7.70 -5.93 2.71
N VAL A 177 6.66 -6.49 3.32
CA VAL A 177 5.43 -6.82 2.62
C VAL A 177 4.36 -5.83 3.01
N ALA A 178 3.58 -5.37 2.04
CA ALA A 178 2.51 -4.41 2.28
C ALA A 178 1.24 -4.79 1.53
N SER A 179 0.11 -4.49 2.14
CA SER A 179 -1.20 -4.55 1.48
C SER A 179 -1.99 -3.29 1.77
N ARG A 180 -2.72 -2.80 0.77
CA ARG A 180 -3.72 -1.73 0.93
C ARG A 180 -5.06 -2.26 0.48
N ALA A 181 -6.09 -2.05 1.29
CA ALA A 181 -7.45 -2.49 1.00
C ALA A 181 -8.45 -1.36 1.28
N HIS A 182 -9.47 -1.24 0.44
CA HIS A 182 -10.52 -0.24 0.57
C HIS A 182 -11.64 -0.74 1.48
N HIS A 183 -11.77 -0.15 2.66
CA HIS A 183 -12.88 -0.42 3.58
C HIS A 183 -14.11 0.39 3.20
N ALA A 184 -15.24 -0.26 2.88
CA ALA A 184 -16.45 0.41 2.41
C ALA A 184 -17.04 1.42 3.42
N GLU A 185 -16.78 1.19 4.70
CA GLU A 185 -17.23 1.99 5.84
C GLU A 185 -16.05 2.16 6.80
N ILE A 186 -15.70 3.40 7.12
CA ILE A 186 -14.63 3.73 8.08
C ILE A 186 -15.07 4.89 9.00
N GLY A 187 -16.38 5.15 9.11
CA GLY A 187 -16.95 6.22 9.92
C GLY A 187 -17.30 7.49 9.15
N GLY A 188 -17.07 8.65 9.75
CA GLY A 188 -17.30 9.95 9.13
C GLY A 188 -18.73 10.48 9.32
N ILE A 189 -18.99 11.70 8.85
CA ILE A 189 -20.27 12.40 9.07
C ILE A 189 -21.47 11.78 8.36
N ARG A 190 -21.23 10.86 7.42
CA ARG A 190 -22.26 10.17 6.63
C ARG A 190 -21.83 8.72 6.39
N PRO A 191 -22.77 7.75 6.39
CA PRO A 191 -22.47 6.38 5.98
C PRO A 191 -21.86 6.29 4.59
N GLY A 192 -20.96 5.31 4.42
CA GLY A 192 -20.23 5.07 3.19
C GLY A 192 -18.80 5.63 3.20
N SER A 193 -18.13 5.51 2.06
CA SER A 193 -16.68 5.65 1.98
C SER A 193 -16.18 7.10 1.84
N MET A 194 -16.96 8.02 1.27
CA MET A 194 -16.48 9.38 0.94
C MET A 194 -17.59 10.41 1.19
N PRO A 195 -17.65 11.05 2.38
CA PRO A 195 -18.69 12.03 2.68
C PRO A 195 -18.44 13.35 1.92
N PRO A 196 -19.27 13.74 0.93
CA PRO A 196 -18.99 14.89 0.05
C PRO A 196 -19.11 16.25 0.76
N GLY A 197 -19.68 16.28 1.97
CA GLY A 197 -19.83 17.50 2.78
C GLY A 197 -18.74 17.68 3.83
N ALA A 198 -17.77 16.77 3.93
CA ALA A 198 -16.68 16.90 4.89
C ALA A 198 -15.80 18.10 4.53
N ARG A 199 -15.47 18.91 5.53
CA ARG A 199 -14.60 20.10 5.41
C ARG A 199 -13.29 19.91 6.15
N ARG A 200 -13.18 18.87 6.98
CA ARG A 200 -12.01 18.52 7.77
C ARG A 200 -11.80 17.01 7.71
N LEU A 201 -10.55 16.57 7.76
CA LEU A 201 -10.19 15.15 7.70
C LEU A 201 -10.96 14.30 8.72
N ILE A 202 -11.14 14.80 9.95
CA ILE A 202 -11.84 14.08 11.00
C ILE A 202 -13.31 13.80 10.66
N GLU A 203 -13.92 14.59 9.77
CA GLU A 203 -15.30 14.39 9.30
C GLU A 203 -15.39 13.32 8.21
N GLU A 204 -14.26 12.92 7.62
CA GLU A 204 -14.21 11.90 6.56
C GLU A 204 -14.29 10.47 7.12
N GLY A 205 -13.89 10.25 8.37
CA GLY A 205 -13.75 8.91 8.91
C GLY A 205 -12.85 8.82 10.13
N VAL A 206 -12.66 7.59 10.59
CA VAL A 206 -11.64 7.24 11.56
C VAL A 206 -10.27 7.40 10.91
N VAL A 207 -9.46 8.27 11.50
CA VAL A 207 -8.05 8.45 11.11
C VAL A 207 -7.20 7.52 11.97
N ILE A 208 -6.56 6.55 11.32
CA ILE A 208 -5.65 5.59 11.92
C ILE A 208 -4.22 6.14 11.72
N PRO A 209 -3.59 6.74 12.76
CA PRO A 209 -2.17 7.05 12.72
C PRO A 209 -1.35 5.75 12.66
N PRO A 210 -0.03 5.81 12.39
CA PRO A 210 0.85 4.66 12.50
C PRO A 210 0.64 3.94 13.84
N ALA A 211 0.15 2.71 13.78
CA ALA A 211 -0.16 1.91 14.95
C ALA A 211 0.21 0.44 14.71
N TYR A 212 0.55 -0.27 15.78
CA TYR A 212 0.76 -1.72 15.70
C TYR A 212 -0.59 -2.45 15.69
N LEU A 213 -0.80 -3.32 14.71
CA LEU A 213 -1.81 -4.40 14.77
C LEU A 213 -1.27 -5.60 15.54
N ILE A 214 0.02 -5.88 15.38
CA ILE A 214 0.77 -6.89 16.10
C ILE A 214 2.08 -6.24 16.53
N ARG A 215 2.46 -6.41 17.79
CA ARG A 215 3.73 -5.93 18.32
C ARG A 215 4.48 -7.10 18.94
N ARG A 216 5.63 -7.46 18.39
CA ARG A 216 6.47 -8.59 18.81
C ARG A 216 5.66 -9.90 18.89
N GLY A 217 4.86 -10.16 17.87
CA GLY A 217 3.98 -11.34 17.80
C GLY A 217 2.70 -11.25 18.65
N GLU A 218 2.52 -10.21 19.47
CA GLU A 218 1.32 -10.05 20.27
C GLU A 218 0.28 -9.16 19.57
N PRO A 219 -0.95 -9.63 19.33
CA PRO A 219 -1.98 -8.82 18.69
C PRO A 219 -2.45 -7.66 19.56
N ARG A 220 -2.92 -6.58 18.90
CA ARG A 220 -3.46 -5.35 19.51
C ARG A 220 -4.87 -5.06 19.01
N TRP A 221 -5.70 -6.11 18.94
CA TRP A 221 -7.06 -6.03 18.37
C TRP A 221 -8.00 -5.17 19.22
N ASP A 222 -7.84 -5.18 20.54
CA ASP A 222 -8.68 -4.39 21.44
C ASP A 222 -8.34 -2.90 21.36
N GLU A 223 -7.07 -2.55 21.20
CA GLU A 223 -6.64 -1.18 20.90
C GLU A 223 -7.22 -0.71 19.56
N MET A 224 -7.12 -1.53 18.51
CA MET A 224 -7.66 -1.17 17.20
C MET A 224 -9.19 -1.02 17.24
N ARG A 225 -9.89 -1.93 17.93
CA ARG A 225 -11.34 -1.83 18.16
C ARG A 225 -11.71 -0.52 18.84
N ARG A 226 -11.00 -0.16 19.93
CA ARG A 226 -11.24 1.10 20.65
C ARG A 226 -11.01 2.30 19.75
N LEU A 227 -9.91 2.31 18.99
CA LEU A 227 -9.61 3.37 18.03
C LEU A 227 -10.73 3.57 17.01
N LEU A 228 -11.30 2.48 16.50
CA LEU A 228 -12.41 2.51 15.53
C LEU A 228 -13.75 2.96 16.12
N LEU A 229 -14.01 2.68 17.40
CA LEU A 229 -15.28 2.95 18.08
C LEU A 229 -15.32 4.27 18.86
N GLU A 230 -14.17 4.75 19.33
CA GLU A 230 -14.06 5.94 20.19
C GLU A 230 -13.69 7.22 19.39
N ALA A 231 -13.43 7.10 18.09
CA ALA A 231 -13.24 8.25 17.22
C ALA A 231 -14.49 9.15 17.18
N PRO A 232 -14.35 10.49 16.94
CA PRO A 232 -15.50 11.40 16.94
C PRO A 232 -16.60 11.05 15.93
N PHE A 233 -16.23 10.43 14.82
CA PHE A 233 -17.14 9.89 13.82
C PHE A 233 -16.79 8.41 13.58
N PRO A 234 -17.21 7.51 14.49
CA PRO A 234 -16.71 6.14 14.52
C PRO A 234 -17.28 5.32 13.37
N THR A 235 -16.61 4.20 13.07
CA THR A 235 -17.11 3.26 12.08
C THR A 235 -18.44 2.65 12.50
N ARG A 236 -19.29 2.38 11.51
CA ARG A 236 -20.57 1.67 11.69
C ARG A 236 -20.44 0.16 11.47
N ALA A 237 -19.27 -0.30 11.03
CA ALA A 237 -19.02 -1.68 10.60
C ALA A 237 -17.76 -2.28 11.24
N VAL A 238 -17.55 -2.06 12.54
CA VAL A 238 -16.30 -2.44 13.24
C VAL A 238 -15.90 -3.91 13.05
N GLU A 239 -16.85 -4.84 13.03
CA GLU A 239 -16.54 -6.26 12.84
C GLU A 239 -16.02 -6.55 11.42
N GLU A 240 -16.56 -5.88 10.40
CA GLU A 240 -16.08 -5.98 9.03
C GLU A 240 -14.69 -5.34 8.90
N ASN A 241 -14.47 -4.16 9.50
CA ASN A 241 -13.17 -3.52 9.53
C ASN A 241 -12.10 -4.43 10.15
N LEU A 242 -12.39 -5.01 11.31
CA LEU A 242 -11.46 -5.93 11.99
C LEU A 242 -11.25 -7.23 11.21
N ALA A 243 -12.27 -7.74 10.53
CA ALA A 243 -12.14 -8.94 9.69
C ALA A 243 -11.21 -8.69 8.49
N ASP A 244 -11.39 -7.58 7.79
CA ASP A 244 -10.53 -7.21 6.66
C ASP A 244 -9.09 -6.89 7.10
N LEU A 245 -8.90 -6.28 8.28
CA LEU A 245 -7.56 -6.10 8.85
C LEU A 245 -6.88 -7.44 9.18
N ARG A 246 -7.63 -8.43 9.69
CA ARG A 246 -7.11 -9.79 9.89
C ARG A 246 -6.77 -10.47 8.55
N ALA A 247 -7.57 -10.22 7.51
CA ALA A 247 -7.28 -10.72 6.16
C ALA A 247 -5.97 -10.11 5.61
N ALA A 248 -5.73 -8.82 5.83
CA ALA A 248 -4.48 -8.13 5.49
C ALA A 248 -3.27 -8.68 6.25
N VAL A 249 -3.43 -8.98 7.55
CA VAL A 249 -2.41 -9.68 8.35
C VAL A 249 -2.13 -11.07 7.78
N ALA A 250 -3.16 -11.86 7.44
CA ALA A 250 -2.99 -13.18 6.85
C ALA A 250 -2.29 -13.14 5.48
N ALA A 251 -2.56 -12.11 4.67
CA ALA A 251 -1.86 -11.86 3.42
C ALA A 251 -0.38 -11.50 3.65
N SER A 252 -0.11 -10.65 4.65
CA SER A 252 1.25 -10.28 5.03
C SER A 252 2.07 -11.50 5.48
N HIS A 253 1.51 -12.36 6.35
CA HIS A 253 2.16 -13.61 6.73
C HIS A 253 2.48 -14.50 5.52
N ARG A 254 1.54 -14.64 4.57
CA ARG A 254 1.80 -15.42 3.35
C ARG A 254 2.97 -14.87 2.53
N GLY A 255 3.12 -13.55 2.49
CA GLY A 255 4.24 -12.90 1.79
C GLY A 255 5.57 -13.05 2.53
N ALA A 256 5.55 -12.98 3.87
CA ALA A 256 6.75 -13.04 4.69
C ALA A 256 7.35 -14.47 4.80
N GLU A 257 6.53 -15.52 4.69
CA GLU A 257 6.95 -16.94 4.76
C GLU A 257 7.47 -17.52 3.43
N ALA A 258 7.37 -16.78 2.32
CA ALA A 258 7.58 -17.31 0.97
C ALA A 258 9.04 -17.22 0.50
#